data_AF-A0A499UAH3-F1
#
_entry.id   AF-A0A499UAH3-F1
#
_cell.length_a   1.000
_cell.length_b   1.000
_cell.length_c   1.000
_cell.angle_alpha   90.00
_cell.angle_beta   90.00
_cell.angle_gamma   90.00
#
_symmetry.space_group_name_H-M   'P 1'
#
loop_
_entity.id
_entity.type
_entity.pdbx_description
1 polymer ?
#
loop_
_entity_poly.entity_id
_entity_poly.type
_entity_poly.pdbx_seq_one_letter_code
_entity_poly.pdbx_strand_id
1 'polypeptide(L)'
;MFATGCIQAQRCHTNTCPVGVATQDPRRARALDVGDKSARVERFQRATVYGAMQIMASMGVHDPTELRPHMLRTRVDPFTVRSHAELYEWLAPGQLLTEPPATWAEDWAAANPGQFTV
;
A
#
# COMPACT_ATOMS: atom_id res chain seq x y z
N MET A 1 -2.09 4.03 11.92
CA MET A 1 -1.16 4.05 13.08
C MET A 1 -0.94 5.45 13.63
N PHE A 2 -0.24 6.37 12.93
CA PHE A 2 0.07 7.71 13.46
C PHE A 2 -1.17 8.58 13.73
N ALA A 3 -2.09 8.67 12.76
CA ALA A 3 -3.34 9.42 12.94
C ALA A 3 -4.17 8.88 14.13
N THR A 4 -4.13 7.57 14.34
CA THR A 4 -4.73 6.86 15.48
C THR A 4 -4.04 7.18 16.81
N GLY A 5 -2.78 7.64 16.81
CA GLY A 5 -2.06 8.06 18.02
C GLY A 5 -0.70 7.41 18.25
N CYS A 6 -0.18 6.57 17.33
CA CYS A 6 1.17 6.02 17.48
C CYS A 6 2.22 7.13 17.56
N ILE A 7 3.14 7.01 18.52
CA ILE A 7 4.26 7.93 18.76
C ILE A 7 5.63 7.27 18.51
N GLN A 8 5.65 6.15 17.79
CA GLN A 8 6.86 5.36 17.52
C GLN A 8 7.65 4.95 18.77
N ALA A 9 6.93 4.54 19.83
CA ALA A 9 7.57 4.03 21.04
C ALA A 9 8.32 2.69 20.84
N GLN A 10 8.11 2.01 19.70
CA GLN A 10 8.75 0.73 19.34
C GLN A 10 8.57 -0.41 20.37
N ARG A 11 7.47 -0.37 21.12
CA ARG A 11 7.09 -1.36 22.15
C ARG A 11 5.82 -2.13 21.79
N CYS A 12 5.55 -2.31 20.50
CA CYS A 12 4.30 -2.90 20.04
C CYS A 12 4.21 -4.39 20.42
N HIS A 13 5.33 -5.12 20.33
CA HIS A 13 5.39 -6.56 20.63
C HIS A 13 5.36 -6.89 22.13
N THR A 14 5.66 -5.93 23.00
CA THR A 14 5.75 -6.15 24.46
C THR A 14 4.41 -6.01 25.19
N ASN A 15 3.33 -5.74 24.46
CA ASN A 15 2.01 -5.42 25.02
C ASN A 15 1.98 -4.13 25.89
N THR A 16 3.05 -3.33 25.92
CA THR A 16 3.20 -2.15 26.80
C THR A 16 3.17 -0.82 26.04
N CYS A 17 2.40 -0.76 24.94
CA CYS A 17 2.19 0.48 24.18
C CYS A 17 1.72 1.62 25.12
N PRO A 18 2.42 2.76 25.17
CA PRO A 18 2.09 3.85 26.10
C PRO A 18 0.85 4.65 25.70
N VAL A 19 0.41 4.53 24.45
CA VAL A 19 -0.71 5.30 23.88
C VAL A 19 -1.92 4.42 23.56
N GLY A 20 -1.94 3.18 24.04
CA GLY A 20 -3.10 2.28 23.92
C GLY A 20 -3.37 1.72 22.53
N VAL A 21 -2.57 2.05 21.50
CA VAL A 21 -2.80 1.62 20.11
C VAL A 21 -2.53 0.13 19.90
N ALA A 22 -1.42 -0.39 20.45
CA ALA A 22 -0.97 -1.77 20.25
C ALA A 22 -0.81 -2.49 21.60
N THR A 23 -1.93 -2.77 22.26
CA THR A 23 -1.98 -3.45 23.56
C THR A 23 -3.32 -4.17 23.74
N GLN A 24 -3.29 -5.29 24.44
CA GLN A 24 -4.46 -6.02 24.95
C GLN A 24 -4.71 -5.72 26.43
N ASP A 25 -3.86 -4.92 27.09
CA ASP A 25 -4.06 -4.47 28.46
C ASP A 25 -5.20 -3.42 28.50
N PRO A 26 -6.34 -3.72 29.14
CA PRO A 26 -7.50 -2.82 29.18
C PRO A 26 -7.22 -1.51 29.92
N ARG A 27 -6.20 -1.45 30.79
CA ARG A 27 -5.81 -0.19 31.45
C ARG A 27 -5.10 0.74 30.47
N ARG A 28 -4.24 0.18 29.61
CA ARG A 28 -3.49 0.95 28.60
C ARG A 28 -4.37 1.33 27.41
N ALA A 29 -5.29 0.47 27.00
CA ALA A 29 -6.24 0.74 25.92
C ALA A 29 -7.08 2.01 26.17
N ARG A 30 -7.34 2.37 27.45
CA ARG A 30 -8.05 3.61 27.83
C ARG A 30 -7.35 4.89 27.38
N ALA A 31 -6.05 4.85 27.08
CA ALA A 31 -5.33 5.98 26.51
C ALA A 31 -5.78 6.30 25.07
N LEU A 32 -6.47 5.37 24.41
CA LEU A 32 -7.03 5.55 23.08
C LEU A 32 -8.47 6.08 23.15
N ASP A 33 -8.63 7.40 23.07
CA ASP A 33 -9.94 8.05 22.96
C ASP A 33 -10.51 7.90 21.53
N VAL A 34 -11.51 7.03 21.35
CA VAL A 34 -12.11 6.77 20.03
C VAL A 34 -12.75 8.03 19.43
N GLY A 35 -13.36 8.90 20.23
CA GLY A 35 -14.00 10.13 19.76
C GLY A 35 -13.00 11.10 19.16
N ASP A 36 -11.89 11.36 19.85
CA ASP A 36 -10.80 12.21 19.34
C ASP A 36 -10.07 11.55 18.16
N LYS A 37 -9.65 10.28 18.32
CA LYS A 37 -8.79 9.62 17.33
C LYS A 37 -9.51 9.34 16.02
N SER A 38 -10.81 9.06 16.04
CA SER A 38 -11.59 8.87 14.81
C SER A 38 -11.58 10.11 13.93
N ALA A 39 -11.81 11.30 14.50
CA ALA A 39 -11.76 12.57 13.77
C ALA A 39 -10.36 12.87 13.23
N ARG A 40 -9.29 12.45 13.91
CA ARG A 40 -7.91 12.57 13.38
C ARG A 40 -7.68 11.65 12.19
N VAL A 41 -8.16 10.40 12.25
CA VAL A 41 -8.08 9.44 11.15
C VAL A 41 -8.88 9.91 9.94
N GLU A 42 -10.08 10.44 10.15
CA GLU A 42 -10.94 10.98 9.09
C GLU A 42 -10.28 12.18 8.39
N ARG A 43 -9.72 13.15 9.15
CA ARG A 43 -8.95 14.26 8.59
C ARG A 43 -7.73 13.79 7.80
N PHE A 44 -6.99 12.81 8.32
CA PHE A 44 -5.84 12.23 7.63
C PHE A 44 -6.25 11.61 6.29
N GLN A 45 -7.28 10.75 6.29
CA GLN A 45 -7.78 10.13 5.07
C GLN A 45 -8.26 11.16 4.05
N ARG A 46 -9.02 12.17 4.49
CA ARG A 46 -9.46 13.26 3.59
C ARG A 46 -8.28 13.98 2.97
N ALA A 47 -7.27 14.33 3.75
CA ALA A 47 -6.07 15.01 3.25
C ALA A 47 -5.27 14.12 2.29
N THR A 48 -5.15 12.82 2.58
CA THR A 48 -4.49 11.84 1.70
C THR A 48 -5.20 11.74 0.35
N VAL A 49 -6.52 11.57 0.35
CA VAL A 49 -7.32 11.52 -0.89
C VAL A 49 -7.20 12.82 -1.66
N TYR A 50 -7.32 13.96 -0.98
CA TYR A 50 -7.17 15.27 -1.61
C TYR A 50 -5.80 15.43 -2.28
N GLY A 51 -4.72 15.07 -1.58
CA GLY A 51 -3.36 15.13 -2.14
C GLY A 51 -3.19 14.21 -3.35
N ALA A 52 -3.73 12.99 -3.30
CA ALA A 52 -3.71 12.08 -4.45
C ALA A 52 -4.46 12.67 -5.65
N MET A 53 -5.63 13.27 -5.42
CA MET A 53 -6.40 13.94 -6.49
C MET A 53 -5.67 15.13 -7.09
N GLN A 54 -4.94 15.92 -6.30
CA GLN A 54 -4.13 17.02 -6.81
C GLN A 54 -3.00 16.52 -7.74
N ILE A 55 -2.33 15.43 -7.36
CA ILE A 55 -1.30 14.81 -8.21
C ILE A 55 -1.93 14.30 -9.51
N MET A 56 -3.02 13.53 -9.44
CA MET A 56 -3.72 13.04 -10.63
C MET A 56 -4.21 14.18 -11.54
N ALA A 57 -4.79 15.23 -10.98
CA ALA A 57 -5.24 16.39 -11.74
C ALA A 57 -4.08 17.08 -12.47
N SER A 58 -2.89 17.19 -11.85
CA SER A 58 -1.70 17.75 -12.51
C SER A 58 -1.19 16.90 -13.67
N MET A 59 -1.54 15.62 -13.69
CA MET A 59 -1.25 14.69 -14.78
C MET A 59 -2.34 14.68 -15.87
N GLY A 60 -3.43 15.45 -15.69
CA GLY A 60 -4.59 15.42 -16.60
C GLY A 60 -5.47 14.18 -16.41
N VAL A 61 -5.39 13.50 -15.28
CA VAL A 61 -6.19 12.32 -14.93
C VAL A 61 -7.41 12.76 -14.13
N HIS A 62 -8.60 12.39 -14.61
CA HIS A 62 -9.88 12.76 -13.99
C HIS A 62 -10.43 11.67 -13.08
N ASP A 63 -10.11 10.41 -13.37
CA ASP A 63 -10.52 9.25 -12.57
C ASP A 63 -9.33 8.31 -12.30
N PRO A 64 -9.18 7.73 -11.09
CA PRO A 64 -8.08 6.81 -10.79
C PRO A 64 -7.97 5.62 -11.76
N THR A 65 -9.08 5.18 -12.37
CA THR A 65 -9.09 4.11 -13.37
C THR A 65 -8.45 4.50 -14.69
N GLU A 66 -8.16 5.78 -14.93
CA GLU A 66 -7.43 6.27 -16.11
C GLU A 66 -5.91 6.18 -15.92
N LEU A 67 -5.42 5.90 -14.71
CA LEU A 67 -3.99 5.69 -14.47
C LEU A 67 -3.48 4.52 -15.31
N ARG A 68 -2.33 4.71 -15.96
CA ARG A 68 -1.69 3.70 -16.81
C ARG A 68 -0.22 3.53 -16.42
N PRO A 69 0.37 2.34 -16.62
CA PRO A 69 1.77 2.09 -16.28
C PRO A 69 2.79 3.06 -16.90
N HIS A 70 2.51 3.63 -18.07
CA HIS A 70 3.41 4.61 -18.71
C HIS A 70 3.50 5.96 -17.97
N MET A 71 2.53 6.23 -17.08
CA MET A 71 2.46 7.45 -16.27
C MET A 71 3.34 7.37 -15.01
N LEU A 72 3.71 6.16 -14.57
CA LEU A 72 4.55 5.95 -13.39
C LEU A 72 6.01 5.78 -13.82
N ARG A 73 6.88 6.69 -13.36
CA ARG A 73 8.29 6.75 -13.72
C ARG A 73 9.17 6.37 -12.53
N THR A 74 10.12 5.47 -12.76
CA THR A 74 11.04 4.97 -11.74
C THR A 74 12.47 5.14 -12.22
N ARG A 75 13.32 5.66 -11.33
CA ARG A 75 14.76 5.72 -11.54
C ARG A 75 15.35 4.35 -11.24
N VAL A 76 15.89 3.68 -12.25
CA VAL A 76 16.45 2.31 -12.12
C VAL A 76 17.94 2.29 -11.87
N ASP A 77 18.63 3.36 -12.24
CA ASP A 77 20.04 3.62 -11.95
C ASP A 77 20.27 5.14 -11.88
N PRO A 78 21.47 5.64 -11.52
CA PRO A 78 21.70 7.08 -11.35
C PRO A 78 21.32 7.95 -12.56
N PHE A 79 21.31 7.40 -13.76
CA PHE A 79 21.12 8.15 -15.01
C PHE A 79 19.85 7.76 -15.77
N THR A 80 19.28 6.58 -15.52
CA THR A 80 18.14 6.07 -16.28
C THR A 80 16.83 6.17 -15.50
N VAL A 81 15.84 6.78 -16.15
CA VAL A 81 14.43 6.78 -15.72
C VAL A 81 13.61 6.04 -16.76
N ARG A 82 12.85 5.02 -16.34
CA ARG A 82 11.95 4.26 -17.20
C ARG A 82 10.54 4.27 -16.63
N SER A 83 9.55 4.09 -17.49
CA SER A 83 8.17 3.91 -17.05
C SER A 83 7.91 2.49 -16.60
N HIS A 84 6.92 2.29 -15.73
CA HIS A 84 6.47 0.95 -15.35
C HIS A 84 5.95 0.14 -16.54
N ALA A 85 5.48 0.78 -17.62
CA ALA A 85 5.13 0.10 -18.87
C ALA A 85 6.33 -0.58 -19.55
N GLU A 86 7.54 -0.06 -19.34
CA GLU A 86 8.77 -0.58 -19.95
C GLU A 86 9.54 -1.54 -19.04
N LEU A 87 9.29 -1.47 -17.73
CA LEU A 87 10.03 -2.23 -16.72
C LEU A 87 9.42 -3.59 -16.42
N TYR A 88 8.11 -3.74 -16.59
CA TYR A 88 7.38 -4.94 -16.23
C TYR A 88 6.65 -5.51 -17.44
N GLU A 89 6.50 -6.83 -17.43
CA GLU A 89 5.60 -7.50 -18.36
C GLU A 89 4.17 -7.46 -17.79
N TRP A 90 3.28 -6.77 -18.49
CA TRP A 90 1.88 -6.59 -18.09
C TRP A 90 1.02 -7.69 -18.69
N LEU A 91 0.37 -8.46 -17.84
CA LEU A 91 -0.46 -9.58 -18.24
C LEU A 91 -1.90 -9.14 -18.54
N ALA A 92 -2.50 -9.73 -19.56
CA ALA A 92 -3.93 -9.62 -19.81
C ALA A 92 -4.72 -10.43 -18.76
N PRO A 93 -5.97 -10.04 -18.45
CA PRO A 93 -6.83 -10.81 -17.57
C PRO A 93 -6.94 -12.27 -18.03
N GLY A 94 -6.64 -13.20 -17.14
CA GLY A 94 -6.71 -14.65 -17.42
C GLY A 94 -5.53 -15.23 -18.21
N GLN A 95 -4.55 -14.43 -18.64
CA GLN A 95 -3.45 -14.90 -19.50
C GLN A 95 -2.66 -16.06 -18.89
N LEU A 96 -2.39 -16.03 -17.58
CA LEU A 96 -1.70 -17.12 -16.88
C LEU A 96 -2.50 -18.43 -16.86
N LEU A 97 -3.83 -18.37 -17.02
CA LEU A 97 -4.66 -19.57 -17.04
C LEU A 97 -4.62 -20.28 -18.41
N THR A 98 -4.34 -19.53 -19.48
CA THR A 98 -4.39 -20.05 -20.86
C THR A 98 -3.00 -20.26 -21.44
N GLU A 99 -2.17 -19.22 -21.42
CA GLU A 99 -0.85 -19.21 -22.04
C GLU A 99 0.06 -18.26 -21.24
N PRO A 100 0.68 -18.76 -20.14
CA PRO A 100 1.65 -17.99 -19.37
C PRO A 100 2.83 -17.59 -20.27
N PRO A 101 3.27 -16.31 -20.24
CA PRO A 101 4.53 -15.92 -20.84
C PRO A 101 5.70 -16.70 -20.26
N ALA A 102 6.76 -16.90 -21.06
CA ALA A 102 7.92 -17.69 -20.66
C ALA A 102 8.58 -17.18 -19.36
N THR A 103 8.64 -15.86 -19.22
CA THR A 103 9.08 -15.09 -18.04
C THR A 103 8.28 -15.37 -16.77
N TRP A 104 7.01 -15.80 -16.89
CA TRP A 104 6.14 -16.15 -15.77
C TRP A 104 5.93 -17.66 -15.63
N ALA A 105 6.37 -18.47 -16.58
CA ALA A 105 6.00 -19.88 -16.68
C ALA A 105 6.49 -20.71 -15.49
N GLU A 106 7.72 -20.48 -15.04
CA GLU A 106 8.29 -21.18 -13.89
C GLU A 106 7.57 -20.81 -12.58
N ASP A 107 7.41 -19.50 -12.32
CA ASP A 107 6.70 -19.00 -11.14
C ASP A 107 5.24 -19.48 -11.12
N TRP A 108 4.57 -19.46 -12.27
CA TRP A 108 3.19 -19.92 -12.39
C TRP A 108 3.05 -21.43 -12.19
N ALA A 109 3.97 -22.23 -12.71
CA ALA A 109 3.97 -23.69 -12.51
C ALA A 109 4.27 -24.06 -11.05
N ALA A 110 5.08 -23.27 -10.36
CA ALA A 110 5.37 -23.44 -8.94
C ALA A 110 4.24 -22.96 -8.02
N ALA A 111 3.38 -22.05 -8.50
CA ALA A 111 2.31 -21.46 -7.69
C ALA A 111 1.27 -22.51 -7.27
N ASN A 112 1.02 -22.62 -5.97
CA ASN A 112 0.04 -23.54 -5.41
C ASN A 112 -0.87 -22.82 -4.39
N PRO A 113 -2.19 -22.70 -4.62
CA PRO A 113 -3.09 -22.02 -3.69
C PRO A 113 -3.24 -22.73 -2.34
N GLY A 114 -2.79 -23.98 -2.22
CA GLY A 114 -2.76 -24.74 -0.96
C GLY A 114 -1.45 -24.64 -0.18
N GLN A 115 -0.42 -23.97 -0.72
CA GLN A 115 0.91 -23.93 -0.11
C GLN A 115 1.55 -22.54 -0.29
N PHE A 116 1.67 -21.79 0.81
CA PHE A 116 2.16 -20.40 0.83
C PHE A 116 3.58 -20.26 1.45
N THR A 117 4.36 -21.33 1.47
CA THR A 117 5.73 -21.30 2.00
C THR A 117 6.69 -20.70 0.98
N VAL A 118 7.51 -19.75 1.43
CA VAL A 118 8.69 -19.21 0.73
C VAL A 118 9.81 -20.25 0.74
#